data_AF-A0A1I9G2U5-F1
#
_entry.id   AF-A0A1I9G2U5-F1
#
_cell.length_a   1.000
_cell.length_b   1.000
_cell.length_c   1.000
_cell.angle_alpha   90.00
_cell.angle_beta   90.00
_cell.angle_gamma   90.00
#
_symmetry.space_group_name_H-M   'P 1'
#
loop_
_entity.id
_entity.type
_entity.pdbx_description
1 polymer ?
#
loop_
_entity_poly.entity_id
_entity_poly.type
_entity_poly.pdbx_seq_one_letter_code
_entity_poly.pdbx_strand_id
1 'polypeptide(L)'
;MDEATNIGSLSNNKKVKKKREFDFSQHPKRRIALMFMYFGWEYNGLVEQREIARTVEEEMRKALIKTKLVENWENCSWNRSGRTDKGVSAFKQVASVIVRSNEPEGEGVFWPNVAHASSETAMKGELQYVKMLNSTLPTNIRVLAWAPVPRNFSARYNCTQRTYTYAFPRTNFNIEAMRQACQFLVGEHDFRNFCRIDMNKKRVEMNYIRTITYADISFISYSFNGLWSKKGTI
;
A
#
# COMPACT_ATOMS: atom_id res chain seq x y z
N MET A 1 16.85 -44.21 -62.29
CA MET A 1 15.53 -44.27 -61.64
C MET A 1 15.82 -44.29 -60.16
N ASP A 2 15.79 -43.11 -59.55
CA ASP A 2 16.34 -42.84 -58.23
C ASP A 2 15.28 -43.15 -57.15
N GLU A 3 15.61 -44.06 -56.23
CA GLU A 3 14.81 -44.32 -55.03
C GLU A 3 15.10 -43.25 -53.97
N ALA A 4 14.23 -42.23 -53.89
CA ALA A 4 14.25 -41.24 -52.84
C ALA A 4 13.61 -41.78 -51.55
N THR A 5 14.40 -41.78 -50.47
CA THR A 5 14.03 -42.16 -49.11
C THR A 5 13.04 -41.16 -48.49
N ASN A 6 11.85 -41.62 -48.11
CA ASN A 6 10.81 -40.80 -47.47
C ASN A 6 11.09 -40.68 -45.96
N ILE A 7 11.61 -39.53 -45.52
CA ILE A 7 11.84 -39.24 -44.10
C ILE A 7 10.55 -38.64 -43.52
N GLY A 8 9.78 -39.48 -42.82
CA GLY A 8 8.58 -39.06 -42.11
C GLY A 8 8.88 -38.01 -41.04
N SER A 9 8.29 -36.83 -41.17
CA SER A 9 8.35 -35.77 -40.18
C SER A 9 7.42 -36.09 -39.01
N LEU A 10 8.01 -36.48 -37.88
CA LEU A 10 7.29 -36.63 -36.61
C LEU A 10 6.87 -35.23 -36.10
N SER A 11 5.60 -34.88 -36.32
CA SER A 11 4.99 -33.67 -35.76
C SER A 11 4.84 -33.83 -34.24
N ASN A 12 5.70 -33.12 -33.51
CA ASN A 12 5.76 -33.19 -32.05
C ASN A 12 4.63 -32.31 -31.45
N ASN A 13 3.44 -32.87 -31.32
CA ASN A 13 2.24 -32.16 -30.87
C ASN A 13 2.25 -31.99 -29.32
N LYS A 14 2.97 -30.99 -28.82
CA LYS A 14 2.98 -30.63 -27.39
C LYS A 14 1.61 -30.08 -26.98
N LYS A 15 0.81 -30.89 -26.28
CA LYS A 15 -0.44 -30.46 -25.62
C LYS A 15 -0.14 -29.29 -24.66
N VAL A 16 -0.66 -28.10 -24.98
CA VAL A 16 -0.62 -26.93 -24.10
C VAL A 16 -1.49 -27.22 -22.87
N LYS A 17 -0.85 -27.45 -21.70
CA LYS A 17 -1.58 -27.65 -20.44
C LYS A 17 -2.36 -26.36 -20.10
N LYS A 18 -3.69 -26.44 -20.11
CA LYS A 18 -4.58 -25.35 -19.69
C LYS A 18 -4.25 -24.98 -18.23
N LYS A 19 -3.87 -23.73 -17.98
CA LYS A 19 -3.49 -23.26 -16.64
C LYS A 19 -4.73 -23.30 -15.75
N ARG A 20 -4.73 -24.14 -14.71
CA ARG A 20 -5.84 -24.22 -13.74
C ARG A 20 -6.00 -22.87 -13.05
N GLU A 21 -7.21 -22.34 -13.04
CA GLU A 21 -7.52 -21.08 -12.36
C GLU A 21 -7.45 -21.28 -10.84
N PHE A 22 -7.09 -20.21 -10.14
CA PHE A 22 -6.98 -20.22 -8.69
C PHE A 22 -8.37 -20.02 -8.09
N ASP A 23 -8.83 -20.96 -7.26
CA ASP A 23 -10.16 -20.94 -6.65
C ASP A 23 -10.11 -20.21 -5.29
N PHE A 24 -10.63 -18.98 -5.25
CA PHE A 24 -10.70 -18.18 -4.02
C PHE A 24 -11.75 -18.68 -3.01
N SER A 25 -12.73 -19.48 -3.44
CA SER A 25 -13.81 -19.96 -2.56
C SER A 25 -13.34 -21.00 -1.53
N GLN A 26 -12.21 -21.64 -1.79
CA GLN A 26 -11.58 -22.65 -0.92
C GLN A 26 -10.75 -22.05 0.21
N HIS A 27 -10.72 -20.71 0.31
CA HIS A 27 -9.87 -20.03 1.28
C HIS A 27 -10.66 -18.99 2.09
N PRO A 28 -10.35 -18.85 3.39
CA PRO A 28 -10.86 -17.74 4.17
C PRO A 28 -10.30 -16.41 3.64
N LYS A 29 -10.99 -15.33 3.98
CA LYS A 29 -10.55 -13.95 3.77
C LYS A 29 -10.24 -13.31 5.13
N ARG A 30 -9.31 -12.36 5.16
CA ARG A 30 -8.94 -11.60 6.36
C ARG A 30 -8.86 -10.12 6.05
N ARG A 31 -9.42 -9.29 6.94
CA ARG A 31 -9.15 -7.85 6.98
C ARG A 31 -7.79 -7.61 7.63
N ILE A 32 -6.90 -6.93 6.92
CA ILE A 32 -5.56 -6.57 7.44
C ILE A 32 -5.31 -5.07 7.32
N ALA A 33 -4.37 -4.59 8.14
CA ALA A 33 -3.65 -3.35 7.88
C ALA A 33 -2.30 -3.68 7.23
N LEU A 34 -1.95 -2.98 6.16
CA LEU A 34 -0.67 -3.04 5.47
C LEU A 34 0.07 -1.73 5.66
N MET A 35 1.27 -1.79 6.23
CA MET A 35 2.18 -0.66 6.28
C MET A 35 3.17 -0.75 5.12
N PHE A 36 3.28 0.32 4.36
CA PHE A 36 4.17 0.37 3.20
C PHE A 36 4.84 1.74 3.07
N MET A 37 5.97 1.72 2.40
CA MET A 37 6.69 2.90 1.98
C MET A 37 6.79 2.97 0.46
N TYR A 38 7.00 4.17 -0.05
CA TYR A 38 7.32 4.40 -1.44
C TYR A 38 8.08 5.70 -1.63
N PHE A 39 8.94 5.70 -2.65
CA PHE A 39 9.54 6.91 -3.18
C PHE A 39 8.63 7.52 -4.23
N GLY A 40 8.09 8.71 -3.95
CA GLY A 40 7.02 9.32 -4.75
C GLY A 40 7.47 9.95 -6.05
N TRP A 41 8.78 10.18 -6.25
CA TRP A 41 9.31 10.94 -7.38
C TRP A 41 9.07 10.28 -8.75
N GLU A 42 8.79 8.98 -8.80
CA GLU A 42 8.47 8.24 -10.04
C GLU A 42 6.95 8.10 -10.29
N TYR A 43 6.11 8.61 -9.39
CA TYR A 43 4.67 8.37 -9.40
C TYR A 43 3.85 9.65 -9.45
N ASN A 44 2.70 9.56 -10.11
CA ASN A 44 1.71 10.63 -10.21
C ASN A 44 0.78 10.70 -8.97
N GLY A 45 1.33 10.39 -7.80
CA GLY A 45 0.63 10.36 -6.52
C GLY A 45 0.23 8.95 -6.09
N LEU A 46 -0.40 8.86 -4.91
CA LEU A 46 -0.81 7.57 -4.35
C LEU A 46 -2.01 6.98 -5.07
N VAL A 47 -3.03 7.79 -5.32
CA VAL A 47 -4.37 7.32 -5.69
C VAL A 47 -4.46 6.99 -7.17
N GLU A 48 -4.97 5.79 -7.50
CA GLU A 48 -5.23 5.38 -8.89
C GLU A 48 -6.35 6.24 -9.51
N GLN A 49 -6.14 6.70 -10.74
CA GLN A 49 -7.09 7.52 -11.50
C GLN A 49 -7.14 7.00 -12.95
N ARG A 50 -8.31 7.06 -13.59
CA ARG A 50 -8.55 6.41 -14.90
C ARG A 50 -7.59 6.87 -16.00
N GLU A 51 -7.18 8.13 -15.99
CA GLU A 51 -6.36 8.74 -17.03
C GLU A 51 -4.91 8.97 -16.61
N ILE A 52 -4.58 8.67 -15.35
CA ILE A 52 -3.25 8.90 -14.79
C ILE A 52 -2.61 7.54 -14.50
N ALA A 53 -1.72 7.13 -15.40
CA ALA A 53 -0.87 5.97 -15.19
C ALA A 53 0.19 6.25 -14.13
N ARG A 54 0.80 5.17 -13.62
CA ARG A 54 1.92 5.20 -12.67
C ARG A 54 1.55 5.87 -11.37
N THR A 55 0.57 5.29 -10.69
CA THR A 55 0.24 5.61 -9.31
C THR A 55 0.72 4.48 -8.40
N VAL A 56 0.94 4.77 -7.13
CA VAL A 56 1.39 3.74 -6.17
C VAL A 56 0.30 2.68 -5.97
N GLU A 57 -0.97 3.07 -5.99
CA GLU A 57 -2.09 2.12 -5.86
C GLU A 57 -2.26 1.20 -7.06
N GLU A 58 -1.98 1.69 -8.26
CA GLU A 58 -1.96 0.83 -9.45
C GLU A 58 -0.95 -0.32 -9.28
N GLU A 59 0.25 -0.02 -8.78
CA GLU A 59 1.29 -1.03 -8.51
C GLU A 59 0.90 -1.99 -7.36
N MET A 60 0.31 -1.46 -6.28
CA MET A 60 -0.23 -2.29 -5.19
C MET A 60 -1.35 -3.22 -5.67
N ARG A 61 -2.28 -2.71 -6.50
CA ARG A 61 -3.36 -3.50 -7.11
C ARG A 61 -2.79 -4.62 -7.98
N LYS A 62 -1.84 -4.31 -8.87
CA LYS A 62 -1.15 -5.31 -9.70
C LYS A 62 -0.49 -6.39 -8.83
N ALA A 63 0.22 -6.01 -7.77
CA ALA A 63 0.88 -6.93 -6.85
C ALA A 63 -0.13 -7.85 -6.12
N LEU A 64 -1.20 -7.29 -5.56
CA LEU A 64 -2.23 -8.03 -4.83
C LEU A 64 -2.96 -9.06 -5.72
N ILE A 65 -3.27 -8.69 -6.96
CA ILE A 65 -3.90 -9.59 -7.94
C ILE A 65 -2.92 -10.65 -8.43
N LYS A 66 -1.67 -10.26 -8.75
CA LYS A 66 -0.63 -11.18 -9.24
C LYS A 66 -0.29 -12.25 -8.21
N THR A 67 -0.28 -11.88 -6.93
CA THR A 67 -0.01 -12.78 -5.79
C THR A 67 -1.23 -13.60 -5.36
N LYS A 68 -2.39 -13.43 -6.01
CA LYS A 68 -3.66 -14.09 -5.65
C LYS A 68 -4.04 -13.85 -4.19
N LEU A 69 -3.71 -12.67 -3.66
CA LEU A 69 -4.20 -12.21 -2.35
C LEU A 69 -5.57 -11.57 -2.51
N VAL A 70 -5.82 -10.93 -3.65
CA VAL A 70 -7.10 -10.33 -4.01
C VAL A 70 -7.57 -10.91 -5.33
N GLU A 71 -8.84 -11.30 -5.39
CA GLU A 71 -9.51 -11.76 -6.60
C GLU A 71 -9.85 -10.59 -7.51
N ASN A 72 -10.57 -9.60 -6.96
CA ASN A 72 -10.93 -8.37 -7.62
C ASN A 72 -10.67 -7.16 -6.69
N TRP A 73 -10.04 -6.13 -7.25
CA TRP A 73 -9.81 -4.84 -6.62
C TRP A 73 -11.08 -4.18 -6.09
N GLU A 74 -12.20 -4.25 -6.81
CA GLU A 74 -13.45 -3.63 -6.34
C GLU A 74 -13.97 -4.26 -5.05
N ASN A 75 -13.66 -5.53 -4.80
CA ASN A 75 -14.19 -6.30 -3.68
C ASN A 75 -13.20 -6.47 -2.52
N CYS A 76 -12.04 -5.81 -2.56
CA CYS A 76 -11.04 -5.92 -1.49
C CYS A 76 -11.16 -4.83 -0.41
N SER A 77 -12.17 -3.95 -0.50
CA SER A 77 -12.42 -2.89 0.49
C SER A 77 -11.20 -1.99 0.77
N TRP A 78 -10.37 -1.76 -0.25
CA TRP A 78 -9.14 -1.00 -0.13
C TRP A 78 -9.38 0.46 0.29
N ASN A 79 -8.73 0.86 1.38
CA ASN A 79 -8.69 2.24 1.86
C ASN A 79 -7.34 2.57 2.50
N ARG A 80 -7.04 3.86 2.68
CA ARG A 80 -5.71 4.37 3.03
C ARG A 80 -5.79 5.48 4.08
N SER A 81 -4.75 5.60 4.89
CA SER A 81 -4.68 6.55 5.99
C SER A 81 -4.55 8.01 5.57
N GLY A 82 -3.91 8.26 4.42
CA GLY A 82 -3.82 9.59 3.83
C GLY A 82 -3.55 9.51 2.34
N ARG A 83 -3.99 10.52 1.58
CA ARG A 83 -3.59 10.67 0.18
C ARG A 83 -2.27 11.43 0.13
N THR A 84 -1.41 11.11 -0.83
CA THR A 84 -0.23 11.93 -1.15
C THR A 84 -0.32 12.36 -2.61
N ASP A 85 0.08 13.60 -2.86
CA ASP A 85 0.10 14.17 -4.19
C ASP A 85 1.30 13.66 -5.01
N LYS A 86 1.35 14.04 -6.29
CA LYS A 86 2.44 13.70 -7.21
C LYS A 86 3.81 14.08 -6.62
N GLY A 87 4.78 13.17 -6.70
CA GLY A 87 6.13 13.38 -6.20
C GLY A 87 6.33 13.18 -4.69
N VAL A 88 5.24 13.14 -3.90
CA VAL A 88 5.35 13.01 -2.43
C VAL A 88 5.66 11.57 -2.05
N SER A 89 6.73 11.37 -1.28
CA SER A 89 7.11 10.06 -0.72
C SER A 89 6.37 9.77 0.59
N ALA A 90 6.28 8.49 0.96
CA ALA A 90 5.78 8.10 2.28
C ALA A 90 6.59 6.94 2.85
N PHE A 91 6.86 6.97 4.16
CA PHE A 91 7.62 5.92 4.84
C PHE A 91 6.76 4.95 5.66
N LYS A 92 5.59 5.41 6.11
CA LYS A 92 4.67 4.62 6.95
C LYS A 92 3.21 4.82 6.51
N GLN A 93 2.96 4.76 5.21
CA GLN A 93 1.58 4.79 4.71
C GLN A 93 0.88 3.50 5.16
N VAL A 94 -0.35 3.62 5.64
CA VAL A 94 -1.16 2.47 6.04
C VAL A 94 -2.36 2.35 5.12
N ALA A 95 -2.57 1.15 4.58
CA ALA A 95 -3.80 0.76 3.91
C ALA A 95 -4.52 -0.34 4.68
N SER A 96 -5.84 -0.38 4.57
CA SER A 96 -6.63 -1.53 4.98
C SER A 96 -7.17 -2.22 3.74
N VAL A 97 -7.11 -3.55 3.74
CA VAL A 97 -7.49 -4.39 2.61
C VAL A 97 -7.99 -5.75 3.11
N ILE A 98 -8.90 -6.35 2.35
CA ILE A 98 -9.33 -7.73 2.54
C ILE A 98 -8.51 -8.61 1.59
N VAL A 99 -7.79 -9.57 2.15
CA VAL A 99 -6.95 -10.52 1.41
C VAL A 99 -7.36 -11.97 1.71
N ARG A 100 -6.97 -12.89 0.84
CA ARG A 100 -6.98 -14.32 1.13
C ARG A 100 -6.11 -14.61 2.37
N SER A 101 -6.57 -15.52 3.21
CA SER A 101 -5.87 -16.02 4.39
C SER A 101 -5.71 -17.54 4.28
N ASN A 102 -4.71 -18.07 4.98
CA ASN A 102 -4.58 -19.51 5.24
C ASN A 102 -5.17 -19.90 6.60
N GLU A 103 -5.40 -18.93 7.49
CA GLU A 103 -5.91 -19.20 8.83
C GLU A 103 -7.45 -19.26 8.80
N PRO A 104 -8.06 -20.36 9.26
CA PRO A 104 -9.52 -20.55 9.19
C PRO A 104 -10.30 -19.64 10.13
N GLU A 105 -9.64 -19.12 11.16
CA GLU A 105 -10.16 -18.26 12.21
C GLU A 105 -9.11 -17.23 12.68
N GLY A 106 -9.50 -16.33 13.58
CA GLY A 106 -8.65 -15.24 14.07
C GLY A 106 -9.23 -13.86 13.76
N GLU A 107 -8.55 -12.82 14.23
CA GLU A 107 -9.02 -11.44 14.08
C GLU A 107 -9.15 -11.05 12.59
N GLY A 108 -10.32 -10.50 12.25
CA GLY A 108 -10.61 -10.06 10.89
C GLY A 108 -10.89 -11.18 9.88
N VAL A 109 -10.78 -12.47 10.26
CA VAL A 109 -11.06 -13.61 9.38
C VAL A 109 -12.55 -13.79 9.15
N PHE A 110 -12.93 -14.16 7.92
CA PHE A 110 -14.28 -14.56 7.55
C PHE A 110 -14.30 -15.47 6.31
N TRP A 111 -15.36 -16.25 6.17
CA TRP A 111 -15.62 -17.08 5.01
C TRP A 111 -16.70 -16.41 4.13
N PRO A 112 -16.42 -16.11 2.86
CA PRO A 112 -17.39 -15.45 1.98
C PRO A 112 -18.54 -16.37 1.56
N ASN A 113 -18.35 -17.70 1.58
CA ASN A 113 -19.36 -18.71 1.25
C ASN A 113 -19.52 -19.71 2.41
N VAL A 114 -20.65 -20.44 2.45
CA VAL A 114 -20.95 -21.51 3.44
C VAL A 114 -20.04 -22.74 3.34
N ALA A 115 -19.03 -22.70 2.47
CA ALA A 115 -18.00 -23.72 2.39
C ALA A 115 -17.13 -23.62 3.65
N HIS A 116 -17.54 -24.34 4.69
CA HIS A 116 -16.66 -24.61 5.82
C HIS A 116 -15.50 -25.44 5.30
N ALA A 117 -14.27 -25.00 5.59
CA ALA A 117 -13.08 -25.82 5.36
C ALA A 117 -13.32 -27.22 5.94
N SER A 118 -13.16 -28.26 5.11
CA SER A 118 -12.84 -29.57 5.65
C SER A 118 -11.57 -29.41 6.50
N SER A 119 -11.58 -29.94 7.71
CA SER A 119 -10.50 -29.77 8.71
C SER A 119 -9.12 -30.26 8.22
N GLU A 120 -9.05 -30.92 7.07
CA GLU A 120 -7.86 -31.50 6.46
C GLU A 120 -7.02 -30.49 5.64
N THR A 121 -7.53 -29.28 5.36
CA THR A 121 -6.86 -28.29 4.48
C THR A 121 -6.19 -27.14 5.23
N ALA A 122 -6.19 -27.14 6.57
CA ALA A 122 -5.56 -26.08 7.37
C ALA A 122 -4.05 -26.05 7.11
N MET A 123 -3.62 -25.12 6.24
CA MET A 123 -2.20 -24.89 6.00
C MET A 123 -1.54 -24.36 7.27
N LYS A 124 -0.32 -24.82 7.57
CA LYS A 124 0.45 -24.38 8.74
C LYS A 124 0.81 -22.89 8.62
N GLY A 125 0.05 -22.04 9.31
CA GLY A 125 0.31 -20.63 9.51
C GLY A 125 -0.15 -19.71 8.39
N GLU A 126 -0.22 -18.41 8.71
CA GLU A 126 -0.63 -17.38 7.77
C GLU A 126 0.34 -17.20 6.59
N LEU A 127 -0.22 -16.71 5.48
CA LEU A 127 0.53 -16.32 4.29
C LEU A 127 1.57 -15.24 4.61
N GLN A 128 2.73 -15.37 3.97
CA GLN A 128 3.85 -14.43 4.09
C GLN A 128 3.60 -13.17 3.24
N TYR A 129 2.57 -12.38 3.57
CA TYR A 129 2.07 -11.27 2.75
C TYR A 129 3.17 -10.29 2.33
N VAL A 130 4.04 -9.91 3.25
CA VAL A 130 5.16 -8.98 2.99
C VAL A 130 6.08 -9.54 1.92
N LYS A 131 6.51 -10.80 2.05
CA LYS A 131 7.39 -11.46 1.08
C LYS A 131 6.71 -11.60 -0.28
N MET A 132 5.44 -12.02 -0.29
CA MET A 132 4.67 -12.18 -1.52
C MET A 132 4.56 -10.85 -2.27
N LEU A 133 4.14 -9.78 -1.60
CA LEU A 133 3.97 -8.46 -2.22
C LEU A 133 5.31 -7.89 -2.69
N ASN A 134 6.34 -7.87 -1.83
CA ASN A 134 7.65 -7.32 -2.17
C ASN A 134 8.37 -8.09 -3.30
N SER A 135 8.02 -9.37 -3.54
CA SER A 135 8.54 -10.13 -4.69
C SER A 135 7.96 -9.68 -6.04
N THR A 136 6.87 -8.91 -6.01
CA THR A 136 6.16 -8.43 -7.21
C THR A 136 6.18 -6.92 -7.37
N LEU A 137 6.34 -6.18 -6.26
CA LEU A 137 6.38 -4.73 -6.26
C LEU A 137 7.70 -4.19 -6.82
N PRO A 138 7.65 -3.08 -7.59
CA PRO A 138 8.82 -2.31 -7.98
C PRO A 138 9.73 -1.95 -6.79
N THR A 139 11.04 -1.78 -7.01
CA THR A 139 12.04 -1.60 -5.93
C THR A 139 11.82 -0.40 -5.02
N ASN A 140 11.18 0.62 -5.57
CA ASN A 140 10.81 1.88 -4.94
C ASN A 140 9.48 1.83 -4.15
N ILE A 141 8.78 0.69 -4.11
CA ILE A 141 7.62 0.44 -3.23
C ILE A 141 7.91 -0.79 -2.37
N ARG A 142 7.77 -0.66 -1.05
CA ARG A 142 8.00 -1.77 -0.11
C ARG A 142 6.92 -1.84 0.94
N VAL A 143 6.33 -3.03 1.07
CA VAL A 143 5.55 -3.39 2.25
C VAL A 143 6.54 -3.66 3.38
N LEU A 144 6.32 -3.00 4.51
CA LEU A 144 7.18 -3.09 5.69
C LEU A 144 6.63 -4.09 6.70
N ALA A 145 5.31 -4.04 6.92
CA ALA A 145 4.64 -4.85 7.92
C ALA A 145 3.16 -5.03 7.59
N TRP A 146 2.52 -5.96 8.28
CA TRP A 146 1.08 -6.14 8.27
C TRP A 146 0.59 -6.52 9.66
N ALA A 147 -0.69 -6.30 9.93
CA ALA A 147 -1.36 -6.77 11.14
C ALA A 147 -2.80 -7.22 10.84
N PRO A 148 -3.33 -8.23 11.54
CA PRO A 148 -4.77 -8.48 11.55
C PRO A 148 -5.49 -7.29 12.20
N VAL A 149 -6.72 -7.02 11.76
CA VAL A 149 -7.55 -5.93 12.31
C VAL A 149 -9.03 -6.32 12.29
N PRO A 150 -9.89 -5.68 13.10
CA PRO A 150 -11.33 -5.91 13.06
C PRO A 150 -11.92 -5.72 11.66
N ARG A 151 -12.98 -6.46 11.33
CA ARG A 151 -13.60 -6.45 9.98
C ARG A 151 -14.06 -5.05 9.54
N ASN A 152 -14.42 -4.20 10.49
CA ASN A 152 -14.87 -2.82 10.27
C ASN A 152 -13.74 -1.77 10.28
N PHE A 153 -12.48 -2.16 10.50
CA PHE A 153 -11.35 -1.23 10.56
C PHE A 153 -11.14 -0.50 9.23
N SER A 154 -11.07 0.83 9.26
CA SER A 154 -10.72 1.69 8.13
C SER A 154 -9.42 2.43 8.43
N ALA A 155 -8.38 2.21 7.63
CA ALA A 155 -7.14 2.97 7.73
C ALA A 155 -7.38 4.48 7.62
N ARG A 156 -8.43 4.91 6.90
CA ARG A 156 -8.80 6.33 6.80
C ARG A 156 -9.41 6.88 8.07
N TYR A 157 -10.46 6.22 8.57
CA TYR A 157 -11.32 6.76 9.63
C TYR A 157 -10.81 6.43 11.04
N ASN A 158 -10.08 5.33 11.21
CA ASN A 158 -9.42 5.00 12.47
C ASN A 158 -8.06 5.68 12.64
N CYS A 159 -7.54 6.34 11.59
CA CYS A 159 -6.31 7.11 11.70
C CYS A 159 -6.57 8.44 12.43
N THR A 160 -5.97 8.55 13.62
CA THR A 160 -6.10 9.71 14.52
C THR A 160 -5.19 10.87 14.11
N GLN A 161 -3.96 10.58 13.69
CA GLN A 161 -2.94 11.59 13.39
C GLN A 161 -2.06 11.18 12.21
N ARG A 162 -1.49 12.18 11.53
CA ARG A 162 -0.49 12.01 10.48
C ARG A 162 0.66 12.95 10.76
N THR A 163 1.89 12.48 10.54
CA THR A 163 3.10 13.28 10.68
C THR A 163 3.74 13.44 9.31
N TYR A 164 4.09 14.68 8.96
CA TYR A 164 4.77 15.01 7.72
C TYR A 164 6.11 15.65 8.04
N THR A 165 7.11 15.31 7.24
CA THR A 165 8.45 15.91 7.32
C THR A 165 8.79 16.45 5.95
N TYR A 166 9.13 17.73 5.91
CA TYR A 166 9.60 18.39 4.70
C TYR A 166 11.09 18.66 4.83
N ALA A 167 11.87 18.12 3.88
CA ALA A 167 13.29 18.37 3.79
C ALA A 167 13.54 19.36 2.65
N PHE A 168 14.28 20.43 2.95
CA PHE A 168 14.64 21.46 1.98
C PHE A 168 16.17 21.63 1.99
N PRO A 169 16.78 21.97 0.83
CA PRO A 169 18.18 22.36 0.79
C PRO A 169 18.43 23.52 1.75
N ARG A 170 19.58 23.49 2.43
CA ARG A 170 19.98 24.62 3.27
C ARG A 170 20.28 25.82 2.37
N THR A 171 19.49 26.88 2.54
CA THR A 171 19.75 28.18 1.93
C THR A 171 19.88 29.23 3.03
N ASN A 172 19.89 30.52 2.67
CA ASN A 172 19.96 31.63 3.64
C ASN A 172 18.59 31.88 4.33
N PHE A 173 17.98 30.82 4.85
CA PHE A 173 16.72 30.91 5.59
C PHE A 173 16.96 31.41 7.03
N ASN A 174 16.11 32.33 7.49
CA ASN A 174 16.06 32.71 8.89
C ASN A 174 15.30 31.64 9.69
N ILE A 175 16.03 30.63 10.16
CA ILE A 175 15.46 29.48 10.87
C ILE A 175 14.71 29.90 12.14
N GLU A 176 15.18 30.91 12.85
CA GLU A 176 14.52 31.38 14.07
C GLU A 176 13.17 32.03 13.77
N ALA A 177 13.11 32.89 12.76
CA ALA A 177 11.84 33.46 12.30
C ALA A 177 10.88 32.38 11.79
N MET A 178 11.38 31.36 11.09
CA MET A 178 10.54 30.25 10.64
C MET A 178 10.02 29.39 11.81
N ARG A 179 10.83 29.15 12.86
CA ARG A 179 10.38 28.46 14.08
C ARG A 179 9.28 29.23 14.78
N GLN A 180 9.46 30.54 14.95
CA GLN A 180 8.44 31.43 15.52
C GLN A 180 7.16 31.38 14.67
N ALA A 181 7.29 31.47 13.34
CA ALA A 181 6.16 31.36 12.43
C ALA A 181 5.41 30.02 12.55
N CYS A 182 6.13 28.90 12.67
CA CYS A 182 5.54 27.57 12.85
C CYS A 182 4.69 27.45 14.12
N GLN A 183 5.01 28.17 15.20
CA GLN A 183 4.22 28.10 16.43
C GLN A 183 2.82 28.70 16.26
N PHE A 184 2.62 29.66 15.35
CA PHE A 184 1.27 30.18 15.04
C PHE A 184 0.38 29.15 14.35
N LEU A 185 0.96 28.09 13.77
CA LEU A 185 0.19 26.99 13.16
C LEU A 185 -0.31 26.00 14.21
N VAL A 186 0.33 25.92 15.39
CA VAL A 186 -0.04 24.99 16.47
C VAL A 186 -1.39 25.39 17.07
N GLY A 187 -2.22 24.41 17.36
CA GLY A 187 -3.59 24.60 17.83
C GLY A 187 -4.63 24.28 16.76
N GLU A 188 -5.88 24.65 17.02
CA GLU A 188 -7.02 24.43 16.13
C GLU A 188 -7.32 25.70 15.33
N HIS A 189 -7.22 25.60 14.00
CA HIS A 189 -7.40 26.74 13.10
C HIS A 189 -8.17 26.32 11.84
N ASP A 190 -8.78 27.30 11.17
CA ASP A 190 -9.32 27.14 9.83
C ASP A 190 -8.22 27.31 8.78
N PHE A 191 -7.84 26.21 8.12
CA PHE A 191 -6.76 26.19 7.13
C PHE A 191 -7.24 26.36 5.68
N ARG A 192 -8.43 26.92 5.43
CA ARG A 192 -8.95 27.10 4.06
C ARG A 192 -8.00 27.85 3.13
N ASN A 193 -7.27 28.84 3.65
CA ASN A 193 -6.33 29.66 2.87
C ASN A 193 -5.05 28.90 2.46
N PHE A 194 -4.79 27.73 3.07
CA PHE A 194 -3.69 26.84 2.69
C PHE A 194 -4.13 25.73 1.73
N CYS A 195 -5.42 25.71 1.36
CA CYS A 195 -5.97 24.74 0.42
C CYS A 195 -6.05 25.35 -0.97
N ARG A 196 -5.88 24.52 -2.00
CA ARG A 196 -6.23 24.90 -3.37
C ARG A 196 -7.73 25.21 -3.42
N ILE A 197 -8.06 26.40 -3.92
CA ILE A 197 -9.45 26.81 -4.14
C ILE A 197 -10.07 25.89 -5.19
N ASP A 198 -11.18 25.27 -4.83
CA ASP A 198 -11.98 24.38 -5.67
C ASP A 198 -13.45 24.70 -5.43
N MET A 199 -14.10 25.27 -6.45
CA MET A 199 -15.50 25.73 -6.39
C MET A 199 -16.51 24.58 -6.46
N ASN A 200 -16.06 23.33 -6.48
CA ASN A 200 -16.95 22.18 -6.35
C ASN A 200 -17.75 22.28 -5.04
N LYS A 201 -19.08 22.13 -5.12
CA LYS A 201 -19.98 22.22 -3.96
C LYS A 201 -19.51 21.39 -2.76
N LYS A 202 -19.05 20.14 -2.98
CA LYS A 202 -18.54 19.25 -1.93
C LYS A 202 -17.25 19.75 -1.27
N ARG A 203 -16.48 20.57 -1.97
CA ARG A 203 -15.23 21.17 -1.47
C ARG A 203 -15.54 22.43 -0.68
N VAL A 204 -16.38 23.30 -1.22
CA VAL A 204 -16.81 24.53 -0.55
C VAL A 204 -17.47 24.22 0.80
N GLU A 205 -18.27 23.17 0.88
CA GLU A 205 -18.94 22.73 2.11
C GLU A 205 -18.06 21.85 3.03
N MET A 206 -16.78 21.63 2.68
CA MET A 206 -15.89 20.75 3.46
C MET A 206 -15.43 21.43 4.76
N ASN A 207 -15.19 20.65 5.81
CA ASN A 207 -14.54 21.14 7.01
C ASN A 207 -13.03 21.38 6.78
N TYR A 208 -12.58 22.62 7.01
CA TYR A 208 -11.18 23.07 6.91
C TYR A 208 -10.49 23.25 8.27
N ILE A 209 -11.21 23.03 9.37
CA ILE A 209 -10.66 23.09 10.71
C ILE A 209 -9.73 21.90 10.92
N ARG A 210 -8.48 22.17 11.30
CA ARG A 210 -7.48 21.14 11.63
C ARG A 210 -6.78 21.54 12.92
N THR A 211 -6.35 20.53 13.67
CA THR A 211 -5.52 20.71 14.84
C THR A 211 -4.09 20.29 14.51
N ILE A 212 -3.14 21.21 14.63
CA ILE A 212 -1.71 20.89 14.58
C ILE A 212 -1.25 20.75 16.02
N THR A 213 -0.84 19.55 16.40
CA THR A 213 -0.37 19.24 17.76
C THR A 213 1.09 19.61 17.97
N TYR A 214 1.88 19.65 16.89
CA TYR A 214 3.31 19.97 16.92
C TYR A 214 3.79 20.45 15.55
N ALA A 215 4.62 21.49 15.54
CA ALA A 215 5.34 21.97 14.37
C ALA A 215 6.69 22.55 14.80
N ASP A 216 7.76 22.14 14.14
CA ASP A 216 9.12 22.63 14.43
C ASP A 216 10.02 22.51 13.19
N ILE A 217 11.15 23.21 13.25
CA ILE A 217 12.18 23.24 12.23
C ILE A 217 13.53 22.92 12.86
N SER A 218 14.09 21.80 12.43
CA SER A 218 15.39 21.31 12.87
C SER A 218 16.35 21.18 11.69
N PHE A 219 17.64 21.43 11.94
CA PHE A 219 18.67 21.01 11.00
C PHE A 219 18.76 19.49 11.00
N ILE A 220 18.80 18.91 9.81
CA ILE A 220 19.13 17.49 9.65
C ILE A 220 20.65 17.39 9.73
N SER A 221 21.18 17.11 10.92
CA SER A 221 22.59 16.77 11.09
C SER A 221 22.80 15.31 10.68
N TYR A 222 23.53 15.08 9.59
CA TYR A 222 24.06 13.75 9.33
C TYR A 222 25.24 13.50 10.27
N SER A 223 24.98 12.90 11.43
CA SER A 223 26.03 12.13 12.09
C SER A 223 26.17 10.84 11.28
N PHE A 224 27.17 10.79 10.39
CA PHE A 224 27.54 9.57 9.69
C PHE A 224 28.19 8.62 10.69
N ASN A 225 27.38 7.99 11.55
CA ASN A 225 27.79 6.81 12.29
C ASN A 225 27.75 5.67 11.28
N GLY A 226 28.87 5.49 10.59
CA GLY A 226 29.13 4.29 9.80
C GLY A 226 28.85 3.04 10.64
N LEU A 227 28.49 1.99 9.91
CA LEU A 227 28.06 0.67 10.35
C LEU A 227 26.58 0.55 10.76
N TRP A 228 25.83 0.05 9.77
CA TRP A 228 24.73 -0.89 9.96
C TRP A 228 25.16 -2.03 10.90
N SER A 229 25.03 -1.80 12.21
CA SER A 229 25.02 -2.86 13.20
C SER A 229 23.60 -3.40 13.27
N LYS A 230 23.38 -4.58 12.70
CA LYS A 230 22.27 -5.46 13.10
C LYS A 230 22.30 -5.60 14.63
N LYS A 231 21.28 -5.11 15.33
CA LYS A 231 20.66 -5.81 16.46
C LYS A 231 19.16 -5.47 16.46
N GLY A 232 18.34 -6.51 16.61
CA GLY A 232 16.88 -6.43 16.71
C GLY A 232 16.43 -5.55 17.89
N THR A 233 15.14 -5.31 18.06
CA THR A 233 14.17 -6.33 18.48
C THR A 233 12.74 -5.84 18.22
N ILE A 234 11.92 -6.74 17.64
CA ILE A 234 10.45 -6.83 17.48
C ILE A 234 9.69 -5.54 17.13
#